data_AF-A0A2E1XJW3-F1
#
_entry.id   AF-A0A2E1XJW3-F1
#
_cell.length_a   1.000
_cell.length_b   1.000
_cell.length_c   1.000
_cell.angle_alpha   90.00
_cell.angle_beta   90.00
_cell.angle_gamma   90.00
#
_symmetry.space_group_name_H-M   'P 1'
#
loop_
_entity.id
_entity.type
_entity.pdbx_description
1 polymer ?
#
loop_
_entity_poly.entity_id
_entity_poly.type
_entity_poly.pdbx_seq_one_letter_code
_entity_poly.pdbx_strand_id
1 'polypeptide(L)' 'MSPRLKKLIGFTLFLPALILYFFAAAALGELVPNMQLLKAVYYLAAGIAWAFPARYLMQWMEREPSKHKGLER' A
#
# COMPACT_ATOMS: atom_id res chain seq x y z
N MET A 1 20.10 3.79 -7.53
CA MET A 1 19.14 4.86 -7.90
C MET A 1 19.17 5.93 -6.83
N SER A 2 19.08 7.22 -7.20
CA SER A 2 19.04 8.28 -6.19
C SER A 2 17.83 8.08 -5.26
N PRO A 3 17.96 8.28 -3.94
CA PRO A 3 16.85 8.12 -2.99
C PRO A 3 15.62 8.95 -3.36
N ARG A 4 15.83 10.11 -4.01
CA ARG A 4 14.77 11.00 -4.49
C ARG A 4 13.96 10.37 -5.63
N LEU A 5 14.62 9.69 -6.58
CA LEU A 5 13.94 9.05 -7.70
C LEU A 5 13.17 7.79 -7.27
N LYS A 6 13.70 7.02 -6.31
CA LYS A 6 12.98 5.90 -5.68
C LYS A 6 11.68 6.35 -5.03
N LYS A 7 11.72 7.47 -4.28
CA LYS A 7 10.53 8.06 -3.66
C LYS A 7 9.51 8.54 -4.70
N LEU A 8 9.98 9.17 -5.78
CA LEU A 8 9.10 9.65 -6.86
C LEU A 8 8.39 8.47 -7.56
N ILE A 9 9.14 7.44 -7.98
CA ILE A 9 8.58 6.25 -8.63
C ILE A 9 7.62 5.52 -7.69
N GLY A 10 8.01 5.36 -6.42
CA GLY A 10 7.15 4.74 -5.41
C GLY A 10 5.82 5.45 -5.29
N PHE A 11 5.83 6.78 -5.18
CA PHE A 11 4.62 7.57 -5.08
C PHE A 11 3.78 7.54 -6.37
N THR A 12 4.42 7.72 -7.54
CA THR A 12 3.77 7.70 -8.84
C THR A 12 3.10 6.35 -9.14
N LEU A 13 3.65 5.23 -8.68
CA LEU A 13 3.04 3.92 -8.87
C LEU A 13 2.00 3.59 -7.78
N PHE A 14 2.25 4.01 -6.54
CA PHE A 14 1.38 3.72 -5.42
C PHE A 14 0.04 4.44 -5.52
N LEU A 15 0.04 5.71 -5.93
CA LEU A 15 -1.19 6.49 -6.00
C LEU A 15 -2.23 5.88 -6.97
N PRO A 16 -1.91 5.53 -8.23
CA PRO A 16 -2.86 4.87 -9.12
C PRO A 16 -3.24 3.46 -8.63
N ALA A 17 -2.30 2.71 -8.04
CA ALA A 17 -2.61 1.41 -7.45
C ALA A 17 -3.60 1.52 -6.29
N LEU A 18 -3.46 2.55 -5.45
CA LEU A 18 -4.36 2.84 -4.34
C LEU A 18 -5.75 3.27 -4.85
N ILE A 19 -5.80 4.08 -5.92
CA ILE A 19 -7.05 4.45 -6.57
C ILE A 19 -7.76 3.19 -7.10
N LEU A 20 -7.05 2.33 -7.84
CA LEU A 20 -7.60 1.06 -8.33
C LEU A 20 -8.10 0.17 -7.18
N TYR A 21 -7.37 0.12 -6.07
CA TYR A 21 -7.80 -0.60 -4.87
C TYR A 21 -9.12 -0.07 -4.32
N PHE A 22 -9.30 1.25 -4.22
CA PHE A 22 -10.56 1.83 -3.74
C PHE A 22 -11.73 1.51 -4.66
N PHE A 23 -11.54 1.59 -5.97
CA PHE A 23 -12.57 1.20 -6.94
C PHE A 23 -12.92 -0.30 -6.82
N ALA A 24 -11.90 -1.17 -6.71
CA ALA A 24 -12.12 -2.60 -6.51
C ALA A 24 -12.86 -2.88 -5.19
N ALA A 25 -12.46 -2.22 -4.09
CA ALA A 25 -13.11 -2.36 -2.79
C ALA A 25 -14.57 -1.87 -2.81
N ALA A 26 -14.86 -0.79 -3.53
CA ALA A 26 -16.22 -0.30 -3.72
C ALA A 26 -17.08 -1.29 -4.52
N ALA A 27 -16.56 -1.77 -5.67
CA ALA A 27 -17.26 -2.73 -6.52
C ALA A 27 -17.52 -4.06 -5.80
N LEU A 28 -16.53 -4.57 -5.07
CA LEU A 28 -16.69 -5.77 -4.24
C LEU A 28 -17.68 -5.54 -3.08
N GLY A 29 -17.78 -4.32 -2.57
CA GLY A 29 -18.75 -3.94 -1.54
C GLY A 29 -20.21 -4.02 -2.01
N GLU A 30 -20.48 -3.86 -3.30
CA GLU A 30 -21.82 -4.05 -3.87
C GLU A 30 -22.25 -5.52 -3.89
N LEU A 31 -21.29 -6.45 -3.95
CA LEU A 31 -21.55 -7.89 -3.89
C LEU A 31 -21.83 -8.38 -2.45
N VAL A 32 -21.51 -7.57 -1.44
CA VAL A 32 -21.75 -7.91 -0.03
C VAL A 32 -23.27 -7.88 0.23
N PRO A 33 -23.84 -8.93 0.85
CA PRO A 33 -25.24 -8.98 1.22
C PRO A 33 -25.72 -7.70 1.91
N ASN A 34 -26.99 -7.33 1.71
CA ASN A 34 -27.56 -6.06 2.17
C ASN A 34 -27.84 -6.03 3.69
N MET A 35 -26.95 -6.64 4.48
CA MET A 35 -26.90 -6.57 5.93
C MET A 35 -25.93 -5.47 6.34
N GLN A 36 -26.44 -4.48 7.06
CA GLN A 36 -25.69 -3.29 7.45
C GLN A 36 -24.42 -3.63 8.25
N LEU A 37 -24.50 -4.64 9.13
CA LEU A 37 -23.35 -5.11 9.91
C LEU A 37 -22.25 -5.72 9.02
N LEU A 38 -22.63 -6.53 8.03
CA LEU A 38 -21.67 -7.21 7.17
C LEU A 38 -20.95 -6.21 6.25
N LYS A 39 -21.69 -5.22 5.71
CA LYS A 39 -21.10 -4.09 4.97
C LYS A 39 -20.13 -3.29 5.86
N ALA A 40 -20.51 -2.99 7.10
CA ALA A 40 -19.63 -2.27 8.03
C ALA A 40 -18.33 -3.05 8.30
N VAL A 41 -18.43 -4.35 8.60
CA VAL A 41 -17.26 -5.21 8.82
C VAL A 41 -16.40 -5.31 7.55
N TYR A 42 -17.02 -5.44 6.38
CA TYR A 42 -16.30 -5.46 5.10
C TYR A 42 -15.51 -4.18 4.86
N TYR A 43 -16.12 -3.01 5.01
CA TYR A 43 -15.42 -1.73 4.80
C TYR A 43 -14.37 -1.46 5.88
N LEU A 44 -14.57 -1.91 7.11
CA LEU A 44 -13.53 -1.89 8.15
C LEU A 44 -12.34 -2.76 7.76
N ALA A 45 -12.59 -3.99 7.32
CA ALA A 45 -11.54 -4.91 6.89
C ALA A 45 -10.80 -4.38 5.65
N ALA A 46 -11.51 -3.86 4.64
CA ALA A 46 -10.92 -3.21 3.48
C ALA A 46 -10.10 -1.96 3.88
N GLY A 47 -10.65 -1.14 4.78
CA GLY A 47 -9.96 0.02 5.35
C GLY A 47 -8.69 -0.32 6.14
N ILE A 48 -8.54 -1.55 6.63
CA ILE A 48 -7.30 -2.01 7.27
C ILE A 48 -6.39 -2.71 6.25
N ALA A 49 -6.97 -3.42 5.28
CA ALA A 49 -6.22 -4.21 4.30
C ALA A 49 -5.27 -3.36 3.45
N TRP A 50 -5.64 -2.13 3.06
CA TRP A 50 -4.75 -1.25 2.29
C TRP A 50 -3.49 -0.80 3.04
N ALA A 51 -3.47 -0.90 4.37
CA ALA A 51 -2.30 -0.58 5.18
C ALA A 51 -1.11 -1.52 4.88
N PHE A 52 -1.37 -2.75 4.42
CA PHE A 52 -0.33 -3.69 3.99
C PHE A 52 0.44 -3.17 2.77
N PRO A 53 -0.22 -2.83 1.63
CA PRO A 53 0.42 -2.16 0.50
C PRO A 53 1.20 -0.90 0.90
N ALA A 54 0.61 -0.05 1.74
CA ALA A 54 1.26 1.18 2.20
C ALA A 54 2.55 0.89 2.95
N ARG A 55 2.51 -0.07 3.89
CA ARG A 55 3.68 -0.51 4.66
C ARG A 55 4.78 -1.09 3.77
N TYR A 56 4.41 -1.94 2.82
CA TYR A 56 5.37 -2.55 1.89
C TYR A 56 6.09 -1.50 1.05
N LEU A 57 5.33 -0.51 0.53
CA LEU A 57 5.91 0.60 -0.22
C LEU A 57 6.82 1.46 0.65
N MET A 58 6.39 1.81 1.87
CA MET A 58 7.19 2.59 2.81
C MET A 58 8.52 1.89 3.10
N GLN A 59 8.49 0.59 3.42
CA GLN A 59 9.71 -0.19 3.63
C GLN A 59 10.60 -0.20 2.38
N TRP A 60 10.03 -0.33 1.18
CA TRP A 60 10.81 -0.31 -0.06
C TRP A 60 11.45 1.06 -0.34
N MET A 61 10.75 2.15 -0.03
CA MET A 61 11.24 3.52 -0.14
C MET A 61 12.32 3.84 0.92
N GLU A 62 12.17 3.31 2.13
CA GLU A 62 13.12 3.46 3.24
C GLU A 62 14.31 2.52 3.15
N ARG A 63 14.23 1.44 2.35
CA ARG A 63 15.34 0.53 2.10
C ARG A 63 16.45 1.26 1.36
N GLU A 64 17.32 1.90 2.14
CA GLU A 64 18.60 2.41 1.72
C GLU A 64 19.36 1.27 1.03
N PRO A 65 20.06 1.53 -0.10
CA PRO A 65 21.00 0.55 -0.61
C PRO A 65 22.05 0.41 0.47
N SER A 66 22.04 -0.74 1.15
CA SER A 66 22.99 -1.12 2.18
C SER A 66 24.36 -0.58 1.83
N LYS A 67 24.82 0.46 2.54
CA LYS A 67 26.22 0.83 2.51
C LYS A 67 26.98 -0.45 2.85
N HIS A 68 27.76 -0.91 1.89
CA HIS A 68 28.69 -2.00 2.03
C HIS A 68 29.54 -1.68 3.27
N LYS A 69 29.19 -2.27 4.41
CA LYS A 69 29.97 -2.17 5.65
C LYS A 69 31.07 -3.23 5.53
N GLY A 70 31.92 -3.04 4.52
CA GLY A 70 33.15 -3.80 4.35
C GLY A 70 34.29 -2.98 4.90
N LEU A 71 35.09 -3.64 5.73
CA LEU A 71 36.49 -3.33 6.05
C LEU A 71 36.69 -2.05 6.88
N GLU A 72 36.93 -2.22 8.18
CA GLU A 72 37.94 -1.52 8.99
C GLU A 72 37.65 -1.80 10.47
N ARG A 73 38.13 -2.95 10.99
CA ARG A 73 38.85 -3.09 12.26
C ARG A 73 39.62 -4.40 12.25
#